data_AF-A0A127PWL9-F1
#
_entry.id   AF-A0A127PWL9-F1
#
_cell.length_a   1.000
_cell.length_b   1.000
_cell.length_c   1.000
_cell.angle_alpha   90.00
_cell.angle_beta   90.00
_cell.angle_gamma   90.00
#
_symmetry.space_group_name_H-M   'P 1'
#
loop_
_entity.id
_entity.type
_entity.pdbx_description
1 polymer ?
#
loop_
_entity_poly.entity_id
_entity_poly.type
_entity_poly.pdbx_seq_one_letter_code
_entity_poly.pdbx_strand_id
1 'polypeptide(L)'
;MLREPLESGHITISRAARQADFPARFQLIAAMNPCPCGYQGHATKECRCTPDNIARYQNKISGPLLDRIDMQIQVPALPHEQLLQQADGESSALIAARVEQVHAIQLSRQGKQNQALSTAEIDRFCKPDSAGENILRNAMTHLHWSARGYHRALKVARTIADLAGADNIAAAHVAEAIQYRRALRDT
;
A
#
# COMPACT_ATOMS: atom_id res chain seq x y z
N MET A 1 -11.91 -0.08 15.22
CA MET A 1 -12.83 -0.88 14.37
C MET A 1 -12.62 -0.56 12.87
N LEU A 2 -11.37 -0.60 12.36
CA LEU A 2 -11.10 -0.45 10.91
C LEU A 2 -10.61 -1.75 10.26
N ARG A 3 -10.14 -2.71 11.06
CA ARG A 3 -9.54 -3.95 10.54
C ARG A 3 -10.52 -4.80 9.74
N GLU A 4 -11.74 -4.96 10.26
CA GLU A 4 -12.80 -5.76 9.64
C GLU A 4 -13.28 -5.18 8.31
N PRO A 5 -13.72 -3.91 8.21
CA PRO A 5 -14.21 -3.39 6.94
C PRO A 5 -13.13 -3.29 5.86
N LEU A 6 -11.84 -3.16 6.23
CA LEU A 6 -10.73 -3.24 5.27
C LEU A 6 -10.53 -4.63 4.64
N GLU A 7 -11.07 -5.68 5.25
CA GLU A 7 -10.97 -7.05 4.73
C GLU A 7 -12.28 -7.54 4.12
N SER A 8 -13.38 -7.44 4.85
CA SER A 8 -14.70 -7.95 4.40
C SER A 8 -15.43 -6.95 3.51
N GLY A 9 -15.05 -5.67 3.56
CA GLY A 9 -15.81 -4.58 2.96
C GLY A 9 -17.20 -4.43 3.56
N HIS A 10 -17.44 -4.97 4.76
CA HIS A 10 -18.71 -4.96 5.49
C HIS A 10 -18.44 -4.69 6.97
N ILE A 11 -19.46 -4.19 7.68
CA ILE A 11 -19.42 -4.04 9.12
C ILE A 11 -20.72 -4.59 9.72
N THR A 12 -20.56 -5.44 10.72
CA THR A 12 -21.68 -5.97 11.50
C THR A 12 -21.84 -5.13 12.77
N ILE A 13 -23.02 -4.53 12.95
CA ILE A 13 -23.37 -3.78 14.15
C ILE A 13 -24.33 -4.63 14.99
N SER A 14 -23.84 -5.13 16.11
CA SER A 14 -24.65 -5.87 17.08
C SER A 14 -24.98 -4.97 18.28
N ARG A 15 -26.27 -4.66 18.47
CA ARG A 15 -26.76 -3.94 19.65
C ARG A 15 -28.03 -4.58 20.20
N ALA A 16 -28.06 -4.78 21.52
CA ALA A 16 -29.16 -5.48 22.21
C ALA A 16 -29.45 -6.84 21.54
N ALA A 17 -30.71 -7.14 21.23
CA ALA A 17 -31.15 -8.38 20.59
C ALA A 17 -31.18 -8.30 19.04
N ARG A 18 -30.47 -7.35 18.42
CA ARG A 18 -30.46 -7.17 16.96
C ARG A 18 -29.04 -7.07 16.41
N GLN A 19 -28.86 -7.70 15.26
CA GLN A 19 -27.66 -7.64 14.44
C GLN A 19 -28.06 -7.11 13.07
N ALA A 20 -27.26 -6.18 12.54
CA ALA A 20 -27.43 -5.64 11.20
C ALA A 20 -26.08 -5.53 10.49
N ASP A 21 -26.03 -5.92 9.22
CA ASP A 21 -24.85 -5.86 8.38
C ASP A 21 -24.93 -4.69 7.41
N PHE A 22 -23.86 -3.90 7.32
CA PHE A 22 -23.78 -2.74 6.44
C PHE A 22 -22.59 -2.86 5.48
N PRO A 23 -22.72 -2.45 4.22
CA PRO A 23 -21.60 -2.37 3.31
C PRO A 23 -20.63 -1.27 3.75
N ALA A 24 -19.33 -1.57 3.66
CA ALA A 24 -18.22 -0.70 4.06
C ALA A 24 -17.01 -0.87 3.12
N ARG A 25 -17.25 -0.89 1.80
CA ARG A 25 -16.19 -0.95 0.79
C ARG A 25 -15.69 0.46 0.49
N PHE A 26 -14.44 0.76 0.85
CA PHE A 26 -13.81 2.05 0.61
C PHE A 26 -12.32 1.88 0.33
N GLN A 27 -11.71 2.90 -0.29
CA GLN A 27 -10.26 3.04 -0.35
C GLN A 27 -9.79 3.84 0.87
N LEU A 28 -8.87 3.27 1.65
CA LEU A 28 -8.25 3.99 2.76
C LEU A 28 -7.02 4.75 2.27
N ILE A 29 -7.06 6.07 2.41
CA ILE A 29 -5.90 6.94 2.26
C ILE A 29 -5.69 7.63 3.61
N ALA A 30 -4.49 7.49 4.17
CA ALA A 30 -4.14 8.04 5.47
C ALA A 30 -2.75 8.67 5.42
N ALA A 31 -2.53 9.67 6.26
CA ALA A 31 -1.25 10.31 6.45
C ALA A 31 -0.95 10.42 7.95
N MET A 32 0.32 10.29 8.31
CA MET A 32 0.81 10.52 9.66
C MET A 32 2.16 11.21 9.63
N ASN A 33 2.49 11.93 10.69
CA ASN A 33 3.84 12.41 10.90
C ASN A 33 4.79 11.23 11.20
N PRO A 34 6.10 11.35 10.95
CA PRO A 34 7.05 10.28 11.30
C PRO A 34 7.26 10.16 12.82
N CYS A 35 7.06 11.26 13.56
CA CYS A 35 7.18 11.34 15.02
C CYS A 35 6.26 12.44 15.59
N PRO A 36 6.11 12.56 16.93
CA PRO A 36 5.25 13.58 17.53
C PRO A 36 5.56 15.03 17.11
N CYS A 37 6.85 15.36 16.93
CA CYS A 37 7.26 16.71 16.50
C CYS A 37 7.28 16.90 14.98
N GLY A 38 7.10 15.83 14.19
CA GLY A 38 7.11 15.86 12.73
C GLY A 38 8.47 15.95 12.05
N TYR A 39 9.58 16.15 12.79
CA TYR A 39 10.89 16.45 12.21
C TYR A 39 11.86 15.26 12.10
N GLN A 40 11.42 14.02 12.38
CA GLN A 40 12.28 12.86 12.20
C GLN A 40 12.64 12.69 10.71
N GLY A 41 13.94 12.75 10.41
CA GLY A 41 14.44 12.69 9.02
C GLY A 41 14.24 13.98 8.22
N HIS A 42 13.89 15.09 8.87
CA HIS A 42 13.74 16.38 8.19
C HIS A 42 15.11 16.97 7.83
N ALA A 43 15.26 17.46 6.61
CA ALA A 43 16.56 17.93 6.09
C ALA A 43 17.15 19.12 6.84
N THR A 44 16.30 20.07 7.28
CA THR A 44 16.73 21.34 7.88
C THR A 44 16.33 21.55 9.33
N LYS A 45 15.46 20.70 9.90
CA LYS A 45 14.91 20.87 11.25
C LYS A 45 15.28 19.69 12.09
N GLU A 46 15.87 19.95 13.25
CA GLU A 46 16.28 18.89 14.16
C GLU A 46 15.08 18.27 14.88
N CYS A 47 15.02 16.94 14.87
CA CYS A 47 14.05 16.19 15.65
C CYS A 47 14.45 16.17 17.13
N ARG A 48 13.55 16.62 18.01
CA ARG A 48 13.78 16.61 19.47
C ARG A 48 13.21 15.36 20.15
N CYS A 49 12.65 14.42 19.39
CA CYS A 49 12.07 13.20 19.96
C CYS A 49 13.15 12.14 20.19
N THR A 50 13.13 11.53 21.37
CA THR A 50 13.96 10.34 21.65
C THR A 50 13.52 9.15 20.79
N PRO A 51 14.41 8.17 20.53
CA PRO A 51 14.05 6.93 19.84
C PRO A 51 12.82 6.22 20.43
N ASP A 52 12.71 6.16 21.76
CA ASP A 52 11.56 5.55 22.44
C ASP A 52 10.26 6.31 22.22
N ASN A 53 10.32 7.65 22.18
CA ASN A 53 9.15 8.49 21.90
C ASN A 53 8.68 8.33 20.45
N ILE A 54 9.62 8.18 19.52
CA ILE A 54 9.35 7.90 18.11
C ILE A 54 8.68 6.53 17.97
N ALA A 55 9.29 5.48 18.51
CA ALA A 55 8.77 4.12 18.45
C ALA A 55 7.37 4.05 19.07
N ARG A 56 7.17 4.64 20.25
CA ARG A 56 5.84 4.70 20.90
C ARG A 56 4.80 5.42 20.06
N TYR A 57 5.18 6.46 19.32
CA TYR A 57 4.27 7.19 18.44
C TYR A 57 3.89 6.37 17.21
N GLN A 58 4.86 5.74 16.55
CA GLN A 58 4.62 4.88 15.38
C GLN A 58 3.78 3.64 15.76
N ASN A 59 4.06 3.05 16.92
CA ASN A 59 3.33 1.89 17.45
C ASN A 59 1.89 2.20 17.90
N LYS A 60 1.43 3.45 17.83
CA LYS A 60 -0.01 3.76 17.96
C LYS A 60 -0.82 3.11 16.84
N ILE A 61 -0.19 2.85 15.70
CA ILE A 61 -0.78 2.06 14.62
C ILE A 61 -0.39 0.60 14.85
N SER A 62 -1.39 -0.24 15.12
CA SER A 62 -1.14 -1.65 15.39
C SER A 62 -0.57 -2.37 14.16
N GLY A 63 0.41 -3.26 14.35
CA GLY A 63 0.94 -4.13 13.29
C GLY A 63 -0.16 -4.83 12.45
N PRO A 64 -1.23 -5.41 13.05
CA PRO A 64 -2.34 -5.97 12.28
C PRO A 64 -3.05 -4.98 11.35
N LEU A 65 -3.06 -3.69 11.66
CA LEU A 65 -3.61 -2.67 10.76
C LEU A 65 -2.62 -2.33 9.64
N LEU A 66 -1.32 -2.20 9.96
CA LEU A 66 -0.25 -1.95 8.98
C LEU A 66 -0.16 -3.08 7.93
N ASP A 67 -0.30 -4.33 8.36
CA ASP A 67 -0.34 -5.50 7.47
C ASP A 67 -1.52 -5.46 6.47
N ARG A 68 -2.57 -4.67 6.76
CA ARG A 68 -3.73 -4.44 5.88
C ARG A 68 -3.59 -3.22 4.96
N ILE A 69 -2.52 -2.45 5.09
CA ILE A 69 -2.23 -1.31 4.20
C ILE A 69 -1.39 -1.84 3.04
N ASP A 70 -1.90 -1.77 1.80
CA ASP A 70 -1.20 -2.27 0.61
C ASP A 70 0.12 -1.50 0.35
N MET A 71 0.10 -0.18 0.51
CA MET A 71 1.21 0.73 0.23
C MET A 71 1.43 1.74 1.38
N GLN A 72 2.69 1.92 1.74
CA GLN A 72 3.21 2.88 2.71
C GLN A 72 4.38 3.63 2.04
N ILE A 73 4.20 4.94 1.85
CA ILE A 73 5.19 5.79 1.18
C ILE A 73 5.66 6.85 2.17
N GLN A 74 6.98 7.00 2.29
CA GLN A 74 7.56 8.12 3.01
C GLN A 74 7.62 9.32 2.07
N VAL A 75 6.89 10.39 2.43
CA VAL A 75 6.93 11.66 1.70
C VAL A 75 7.90 12.58 2.41
N PRO A 76 9.06 12.93 1.81
CA PRO A 76 9.99 13.85 2.43
C PRO A 76 9.40 15.27 2.45
N ALA A 77 9.89 16.10 3.38
CA ALA A 77 9.57 17.52 3.36
C ALA A 77 10.15 18.18 2.11
N LEU A 78 9.33 18.97 1.42
CA LEU A 78 9.77 19.76 0.27
C LEU A 78 10.37 21.11 0.75
N PRO A 79 11.47 21.59 0.15
CA PRO A 79 11.95 22.95 0.34
C PRO A 79 10.88 23.98 0.00
N HIS A 80 10.88 25.11 0.73
CA HIS A 80 9.93 26.21 0.49
C HIS A 80 9.92 26.71 -0.94
N GLU A 81 11.09 26.76 -1.59
CA GLU A 81 11.23 27.20 -2.98
C GLU A 81 10.45 26.29 -3.95
N GLN A 82 10.48 24.97 -3.73
CA GLN A 82 9.72 24.01 -4.54
C GLN A 82 8.21 24.10 -4.30
N LEU A 83 7.78 24.45 -3.08
CA LEU A 83 6.35 24.67 -2.80
C LEU A 83 5.78 25.92 -3.46
N LEU A 84 6.63 26.90 -3.76
CA LEU A 84 6.26 28.14 -4.44
C LEU A 84 6.33 28.03 -5.96
N GLN A 85 6.99 27.00 -6.49
CA GLN A 85 7.02 26.72 -7.92
C GLN A 85 5.63 26.30 -8.41
N GLN A 86 5.30 26.68 -9.63
CA GLN A 86 4.10 26.16 -10.30
C GLN A 86 4.24 24.65 -10.44
N ALA A 87 3.15 23.92 -10.19
CA ALA A 87 3.15 22.47 -10.36
C ALA A 87 3.52 22.12 -11.81
N ASP A 88 4.63 21.41 -11.98
CA ASP A 88 5.16 20.90 -13.25
C ASP A 88 4.82 19.42 -13.49
N GLY A 89 3.92 18.88 -12.66
CA GLY A 89 3.46 17.49 -12.73
C GLY A 89 2.43 17.22 -13.83
N GLU A 90 2.18 15.94 -14.08
CA GLU A 90 1.13 15.50 -14.99
C GLU A 90 -0.26 15.99 -14.52
N SER A 91 -1.10 16.41 -15.45
CA SER A 91 -2.47 16.82 -15.11
C SER A 91 -3.30 15.61 -14.64
N SER A 92 -4.29 15.86 -13.79
CA SER A 92 -5.20 14.81 -13.33
C SER A 92 -5.93 14.12 -14.49
N ALA A 93 -6.17 14.82 -15.60
CA ALA A 93 -6.78 14.24 -16.80
C ALA A 93 -5.86 13.21 -17.47
N LEU A 94 -4.55 13.49 -17.57
CA LEU A 94 -3.58 12.54 -18.13
C LEU A 94 -3.43 11.30 -17.23
N ILE A 95 -3.38 11.50 -15.91
CA ILE A 95 -3.32 10.40 -14.94
C ILE A 95 -4.60 9.56 -15.02
N ALA A 96 -5.78 10.19 -15.07
CA ALA A 96 -7.06 9.48 -15.18
C ALA A 96 -7.13 8.59 -16.43
N ALA A 97 -6.69 9.11 -17.58
CA ALA A 97 -6.64 8.32 -18.82
C ALA A 97 -5.74 7.08 -18.69
N ARG A 98 -4.56 7.21 -18.05
CA ARG A 98 -3.67 6.07 -17.77
C ARG A 98 -4.32 5.06 -16.84
N VAL A 99 -5.01 5.51 -15.80
CA VAL A 99 -5.73 4.65 -14.85
C VAL A 99 -6.87 3.90 -15.54
N GLU A 100 -7.64 4.55 -16.41
CA GLU A 100 -8.72 3.92 -17.17
C GLU A 100 -8.22 2.80 -18.09
N GLN A 101 -7.10 3.00 -18.77
CA GLN A 101 -6.47 1.98 -19.61
C GLN A 101 -6.09 0.74 -18.79
N VAL A 102 -5.44 0.94 -17.65
CA VAL A 102 -5.07 -0.15 -16.73
C VAL A 102 -6.31 -0.85 -16.18
N HIS A 103 -7.35 -0.09 -15.86
CA HIS A 103 -8.62 -0.65 -15.41
C HIS A 103 -9.26 -1.56 -16.46
N ALA A 104 -9.24 -1.15 -17.74
CA ALA A 104 -9.74 -1.96 -18.85
C ALA A 104 -8.94 -3.28 -19.01
N ILE A 105 -7.61 -3.24 -18.87
CA ILE A 105 -6.76 -4.44 -18.88
C ILE A 105 -7.18 -5.42 -17.77
N GLN A 106 -7.37 -4.91 -16.54
CA GLN A 106 -7.79 -5.75 -15.41
C GLN A 106 -9.18 -6.35 -15.62
N LEU A 107 -10.15 -5.55 -16.08
CA LEU A 107 -11.49 -6.04 -16.40
C LEU A 107 -11.45 -7.13 -17.49
N SER A 108 -10.69 -6.92 -18.56
CA SER A 108 -10.55 -7.91 -19.62
C SER A 108 -9.88 -9.21 -19.14
N ARG A 109 -8.87 -9.11 -18.28
CA ARG A 109 -8.12 -10.29 -17.78
C ARG A 109 -8.91 -11.12 -16.78
N GLN A 110 -9.57 -10.47 -15.82
CA GLN A 110 -10.11 -11.16 -14.63
C GLN A 110 -11.49 -10.64 -14.17
N GLY A 111 -12.10 -9.72 -14.92
CA GLY A 111 -13.45 -9.20 -14.64
C GLY A 111 -13.56 -8.28 -13.42
N LYS A 112 -12.43 -7.95 -12.77
CA LYS A 112 -12.39 -7.12 -11.55
C LYS A 112 -11.03 -6.47 -11.35
N GLN A 113 -10.97 -5.46 -10.50
CA GLN A 113 -9.73 -4.78 -10.13
C GLN A 113 -8.75 -5.70 -9.38
N ASN A 114 -7.44 -5.47 -9.51
CA ASN A 114 -6.40 -6.25 -8.82
C ASN A 114 -6.59 -6.29 -7.29
N GLN A 115 -7.09 -5.21 -6.70
CA GLN A 115 -7.39 -5.16 -5.25
C GLN A 115 -8.42 -6.22 -4.81
N ALA A 116 -9.36 -6.57 -5.69
CA ALA A 116 -10.49 -7.46 -5.41
C ALA A 116 -10.18 -8.95 -5.64
N LEU A 117 -8.95 -9.29 -6.05
CA LEU A 117 -8.56 -10.68 -6.25
C LEU A 117 -8.54 -11.47 -4.94
N SER A 118 -9.14 -12.67 -4.98
CA SER A 118 -8.99 -13.70 -3.95
C SER A 118 -7.59 -14.33 -4.00
N THR A 119 -7.21 -15.08 -2.96
CA THR A 119 -5.91 -15.78 -2.92
C THR A 119 -5.67 -16.66 -4.15
N ALA A 120 -6.66 -17.47 -4.54
CA ALA A 120 -6.55 -18.33 -5.71
C ALA A 120 -6.40 -17.54 -7.03
N GLU A 121 -7.01 -16.36 -7.12
CA GLU A 121 -6.86 -15.47 -8.28
C GLU A 121 -5.50 -14.77 -8.28
N ILE A 122 -4.93 -14.46 -7.12
CA ILE A 122 -3.56 -13.93 -7.00
C ILE A 122 -2.55 -14.94 -7.53
N ASP A 123 -2.67 -16.21 -7.13
CA ASP A 123 -1.78 -17.27 -7.61
C ASP A 123 -1.86 -17.45 -9.14
N ARG A 124 -3.02 -17.18 -9.73
CA ARG A 124 -3.26 -17.28 -11.17
C ARG A 124 -2.77 -16.06 -11.94
N PHE A 125 -3.11 -14.85 -11.50
CA PHE A 125 -2.92 -13.62 -12.29
C PHE A 125 -1.69 -12.82 -11.89
N CYS A 126 -1.18 -13.02 -10.68
CA CYS A 126 -0.08 -12.26 -10.11
C CYS A 126 1.21 -13.08 -9.98
N LYS A 127 1.41 -14.09 -10.84
CA LYS A 127 2.64 -14.87 -10.82
C LYS A 127 3.82 -14.07 -11.40
N PRO A 128 4.90 -13.83 -10.65
CA PRO A 128 6.09 -13.19 -11.18
C PRO A 128 6.99 -14.15 -11.95
N ASP A 129 7.95 -13.60 -12.67
CA ASP A 129 9.07 -14.37 -13.21
C ASP A 129 9.95 -14.96 -12.09
N SER A 130 10.85 -15.88 -12.45
CA SER A 130 11.71 -16.57 -11.48
C SER A 130 12.60 -15.61 -10.68
N ALA A 131 13.04 -14.51 -11.30
CA ALA A 131 13.81 -13.47 -10.62
C ALA A 131 12.96 -12.72 -9.58
N GLY A 132 11.72 -12.37 -9.91
CA GLY A 132 10.75 -11.75 -9.00
C GLY A 132 10.32 -12.68 -7.87
N GLU A 133 10.13 -13.97 -8.14
CA GLU A 133 9.88 -14.98 -7.09
C GLU A 133 11.03 -15.03 -6.08
N ASN A 134 12.28 -14.98 -6.53
CA ASN A 134 13.45 -14.95 -5.66
C ASN A 134 13.53 -13.66 -4.82
N ILE A 135 13.23 -12.51 -5.43
CA ILE A 135 13.18 -11.23 -4.71
C ILE A 135 12.09 -11.26 -3.61
N LEU A 136 10.89 -11.76 -3.93
CA LEU A 136 9.81 -11.89 -2.95
C LEU A 136 10.18 -12.82 -1.81
N ARG A 137 10.77 -13.98 -2.09
CA ARG A 137 11.20 -14.93 -1.07
C ARG A 137 12.19 -14.28 -0.10
N ASN A 138 13.20 -13.59 -0.63
CA ASN A 138 14.18 -12.88 0.19
C ASN A 138 13.52 -11.77 1.02
N ALA A 139 12.62 -10.99 0.41
CA ALA A 139 11.89 -9.95 1.10
C ALA A 139 11.02 -10.51 2.25
N MET A 140 10.33 -11.63 2.04
CA MET A 140 9.54 -12.30 3.08
C MET A 140 10.41 -12.68 4.28
N THR A 141 11.59 -13.26 4.05
CA THR A 141 12.51 -13.65 5.13
C THR A 141 13.09 -12.44 5.86
N HIS A 142 13.53 -11.41 5.15
CA HIS A 142 14.20 -10.25 5.78
C HIS A 142 13.23 -9.25 6.41
N LEU A 143 12.04 -9.07 5.83
CA LEU A 143 11.02 -8.12 6.29
C LEU A 143 9.97 -8.79 7.20
N HIS A 144 10.09 -10.09 7.47
CA HIS A 144 9.21 -10.85 8.37
C HIS A 144 7.73 -10.75 7.95
N TRP A 145 7.47 -10.71 6.65
CA TRP A 145 6.11 -10.55 6.12
C TRP A 145 5.25 -11.78 6.36
N SER A 146 4.01 -11.52 6.76
CA SER A 146 2.94 -12.51 6.77
C SER A 146 2.58 -12.96 5.34
N ALA A 147 1.86 -14.07 5.22
CA ALA A 147 1.26 -14.47 3.94
C ALA A 147 0.34 -13.38 3.35
N ARG A 148 -0.29 -12.56 4.21
CA ARG A 148 -1.10 -11.41 3.78
C ARG A 148 -0.21 -10.34 3.15
N GLY A 149 0.90 -9.97 3.80
CA GLY A 149 1.89 -9.02 3.27
C GLY A 149 2.43 -9.45 1.90
N TYR A 150 2.71 -10.74 1.74
CA TYR A 150 3.10 -11.34 0.45
C TYR A 150 2.04 -11.14 -0.64
N HIS A 151 0.78 -11.54 -0.40
CA HIS A 151 -0.31 -11.37 -1.37
C HIS A 151 -0.58 -9.91 -1.72
N ARG A 152 -0.44 -9.00 -0.75
CA ARG A 152 -0.61 -7.56 -0.96
C ARG A 152 0.49 -7.01 -1.87
N ALA A 153 1.74 -7.39 -1.64
CA ALA A 153 2.86 -7.02 -2.52
C ALA A 153 2.64 -7.51 -3.95
N LEU A 154 2.13 -8.73 -4.14
CA LEU A 154 1.80 -9.26 -5.47
C LEU A 154 0.71 -8.47 -6.20
N LYS A 155 -0.35 -8.05 -5.50
CA LYS A 155 -1.41 -7.20 -6.10
C LYS A 155 -0.87 -5.85 -6.57
N VAL A 156 0.03 -5.26 -5.78
CA VAL A 156 0.71 -4.01 -6.15
C VAL A 156 1.63 -4.23 -7.34
N ALA A 157 2.45 -5.28 -7.33
CA ALA A 157 3.33 -5.64 -8.45
C ALA A 157 2.56 -5.90 -9.76
N ARG A 158 1.38 -6.54 -9.69
CA ARG A 158 0.49 -6.70 -10.85
C ARG A 158 0.03 -5.37 -11.41
N THR A 159 -0.33 -4.44 -10.54
CA THR A 159 -0.80 -3.10 -10.94
C THR A 159 0.34 -2.29 -11.58
N ILE A 160 1.56 -2.41 -11.06
CA ILE A 160 2.76 -1.82 -11.65
C ILE A 160 3.04 -2.41 -13.02
N ALA A 161 2.95 -3.75 -13.18
CA ALA A 161 3.10 -4.40 -14.48
C ALA A 161 2.03 -3.92 -15.49
N ASP A 162 0.77 -3.80 -15.05
CA ASP A 162 -0.31 -3.31 -15.90
C ASP A 162 -0.06 -1.84 -16.33
N LEU A 163 0.44 -0.98 -15.42
CA LEU A 163 0.85 0.39 -15.73
C LEU A 163 2.01 0.46 -16.74
N ALA A 164 2.92 -0.51 -16.70
CA ALA A 164 4.01 -0.65 -17.65
C ALA A 164 3.59 -1.30 -18.99
N GLY A 165 2.32 -1.71 -19.13
CA GLY A 165 1.84 -2.46 -20.30
C GLY A 165 2.45 -3.86 -20.44
N ALA A 166 2.93 -4.44 -19.33
CA ALA A 166 3.60 -5.73 -19.32
C ALA A 166 2.61 -6.87 -19.03
N ASP A 167 2.63 -7.91 -19.86
CA ASP A 167 1.78 -9.09 -19.68
C ASP A 167 2.13 -9.85 -18.38
N ASN A 168 3.43 -10.00 -18.12
CA ASN A 168 3.98 -10.74 -16.99
C ASN A 168 4.57 -9.79 -15.93
N ILE A 169 4.51 -10.20 -14.66
CA ILE A 169 5.15 -9.46 -13.57
C ILE A 169 6.66 -9.77 -13.60
N ALA A 170 7.46 -8.81 -14.03
CA ALA A 170 8.91 -8.89 -13.97
C ALA A 170 9.47 -8.55 -12.58
N ALA A 171 10.72 -8.97 -12.34
CA ALA A 171 11.48 -8.64 -11.13
C ALA A 171 11.47 -7.15 -10.75
N ALA A 172 11.49 -6.24 -11.73
CA ALA A 172 11.45 -4.79 -11.49
C ALA A 172 10.12 -4.35 -10.83
N HIS A 173 8.99 -4.86 -11.29
CA HIS A 173 7.67 -4.54 -10.73
C HIS A 173 7.53 -5.04 -9.30
N VAL A 174 8.09 -6.23 -9.02
CA VAL A 174 8.17 -6.80 -7.68
C VAL A 174 9.02 -5.92 -6.75
N ALA A 175 10.21 -5.53 -7.21
CA ALA A 175 11.12 -4.71 -6.44
C ALA A 175 10.49 -3.36 -6.07
N GLU A 176 9.80 -2.71 -7.02
CA GLU A 176 9.07 -1.47 -6.78
C GLU A 176 7.92 -1.67 -5.78
N ALA A 177 7.10 -2.71 -5.95
CA ALA A 177 6.02 -3.02 -5.00
C ALA A 177 6.53 -3.22 -3.56
N ILE A 178 7.71 -3.83 -3.41
CA ILE A 178 8.35 -4.01 -2.10
C ILE A 178 8.78 -2.68 -1.51
N GLN A 179 9.32 -1.75 -2.31
CA GLN A 179 9.72 -0.42 -1.83
C GLN A 179 8.54 0.34 -1.24
N TYR A 180 7.35 0.23 -1.86
CA TYR A 180 6.12 0.81 -1.33
C TYR A 180 5.61 0.16 -0.04
N ARG A 181 6.30 -0.80 0.59
CA ARG A 181 5.86 -1.40 1.87
C ARG A 181 6.86 -1.20 3.01
N ARG A 182 7.89 -0.38 2.84
CA ARG A 182 9.02 -0.28 3.80
C ARG A 182 8.98 0.94 4.74
N ALA A 183 7.91 1.73 4.74
CA ALA A 183 7.93 3.01 5.47
C ALA A 183 7.84 2.89 7.00
N LEU A 184 7.07 1.93 7.51
CA LEU A 184 6.97 1.62 8.94
C LEU A 184 7.34 0.16 9.17
N ARG A 185 8.05 -0.14 10.27
CA ARG A 185 8.36 -1.52 10.63
C ARG A 185 7.12 -2.16 11.23
N ASP A 186 6.73 -3.32 10.70
CA ASP A 186 5.87 -4.25 11.42
C ASP A 186 6.71 -4.83 12.56
N THR A 187 6.38 -4.49 13.81
CA THR A 187 7.02 -5.07 15.02
C THR A 187 6.61 -6.51 15.22
#